data_AF-A0A1V8S7E9-F1
#
_entry.id   AF-A0A1V8S7E9-F1
#
_cell.length_a   1.000
_cell.length_b   1.000
_cell.length_c   1.000
_cell.angle_alpha   90.00
_cell.angle_beta   90.00
_cell.angle_gamma   90.00
#
_symmetry.space_group_name_H-M   'P 1'
#
loop_
_entity.id
_entity.type
_entity.pdbx_description
1 polymer ?
#
loop_
_entity_poly.entity_id
_entity_poly.type
_entity_poly.pdbx_seq_one_letter_code
_entity_poly.pdbx_strand_id
1 'polypeptide(L)'
;DLDASVRRGEWTTQVHNEAALNAAFVCAENVYLIFSANKSGEYFGYARMISPISGDLAAARSPAVSDHLSPAEGPQIIHTPATATAPSGRIIDDSARGTIIWEAEDVIDDDGSEWKEQTSNDLSVKQDLGRPFEIEWISTNKLQFFRTRGMRNAWNANREVKIARDGTELEPAAGRRLLRLFHGVGS
;
A
#
# COMPACT_ATOMS: atom_id res chain seq x y z
N ASP A 1 -1.86 9.00 5.74
CA ASP A 1 -1.67 7.59 5.35
C ASP A 1 -1.95 6.64 6.51
N LEU A 2 -1.18 6.73 7.61
CA LEU A 2 -1.38 5.93 8.82
C LEU A 2 -2.80 6.02 9.41
N ASP A 3 -3.36 7.22 9.64
CA ASP A 3 -4.74 7.36 10.14
C ASP A 3 -5.79 6.74 9.21
N ALA A 4 -5.54 6.76 7.90
CA ALA A 4 -6.45 6.19 6.92
C ALA A 4 -6.36 4.65 6.94
N SER A 5 -5.15 4.11 7.10
CA SER A 5 -4.91 2.69 7.33
C SER A 5 -5.58 2.18 8.60
N VAL A 6 -5.54 2.94 9.71
CA VAL A 6 -6.23 2.56 10.96
C VAL A 6 -7.74 2.41 10.75
N ARG A 7 -8.34 3.26 9.91
CA ARG A 7 -9.78 3.20 9.61
C ARG A 7 -10.16 2.08 8.64
N ARG A 8 -9.31 1.80 7.66
CA ARG A 8 -9.58 0.80 6.61
C ARG A 8 -9.12 -0.61 6.96
N GLY A 9 -8.12 -0.76 7.84
CA GLY A 9 -7.46 -2.05 8.07
C GLY A 9 -6.62 -2.49 6.87
N GLU A 10 -6.08 -1.55 6.10
CA GLU A 10 -5.33 -1.83 4.88
C GLU A 10 -4.02 -1.05 4.87
N TRP A 11 -2.98 -1.65 4.29
CA TRP A 11 -1.70 -0.99 4.07
C TRP A 11 -1.20 -1.22 2.65
N THR A 12 -0.49 -0.23 2.11
CA THR A 12 0.26 -0.36 0.86
C THR A 12 1.73 -0.07 1.17
N THR A 13 2.62 -1.01 0.88
CA THR A 13 4.07 -0.81 0.99
C THR A 13 4.68 -0.60 -0.40
N GLN A 14 6.00 -0.44 -0.47
CA GLN A 14 6.72 -0.35 -1.73
C GLN A 14 6.84 -1.73 -2.39
N VAL A 15 6.84 -1.76 -3.73
CA VAL A 15 6.91 -3.01 -4.51
C VAL A 15 8.09 -3.90 -4.07
N HIS A 16 9.24 -3.31 -3.72
CA HIS A 16 10.41 -4.06 -3.31
C HIS A 16 10.26 -4.84 -1.99
N ASN A 17 9.29 -4.48 -1.15
CA ASN A 17 9.01 -5.17 0.11
C ASN A 17 8.03 -6.35 -0.06
N GLU A 18 7.27 -6.37 -1.16
CA GLU A 18 6.16 -7.33 -1.32
C GLU A 18 6.63 -8.79 -1.27
N ALA A 19 7.73 -9.08 -1.96
CA ALA A 19 8.27 -10.43 -2.02
C ALA A 19 8.67 -10.96 -0.62
N ALA A 20 9.32 -10.12 0.18
CA ALA A 20 9.74 -10.48 1.54
C ALA A 20 8.53 -10.65 2.47
N LEU A 21 7.56 -9.73 2.41
CA LEU A 21 6.34 -9.81 3.23
C LEU A 21 5.48 -11.02 2.88
N ASN A 22 5.30 -11.33 1.60
CA ASN A 22 4.56 -12.52 1.17
C ASN A 22 5.28 -13.82 1.59
N ALA A 23 6.60 -13.88 1.44
CA ALA A 23 7.38 -15.02 1.92
C ALA A 23 7.24 -15.19 3.44
N ALA A 24 7.31 -14.10 4.20
CA ALA A 24 7.10 -14.12 5.64
C ALA A 24 5.68 -14.58 6.02
N PHE A 25 4.65 -14.13 5.29
CA PHE A 25 3.26 -14.50 5.56
C PHE A 25 3.00 -15.99 5.34
N VAL A 26 3.67 -16.61 4.37
CA VAL A 26 3.58 -18.05 4.11
C VAL A 26 4.38 -18.86 5.12
N CYS A 27 5.56 -18.38 5.51
CA CYS A 27 6.52 -19.15 6.32
C CYS A 27 6.35 -18.97 7.84
N ALA A 28 5.72 -17.88 8.28
CA ALA A 28 5.54 -17.56 9.69
C ALA A 28 4.07 -17.62 10.10
N GLU A 29 3.81 -18.01 11.35
CA GLU A 29 2.45 -18.00 11.92
C GLU A 29 1.90 -16.58 12.02
N ASN A 30 2.76 -15.60 12.33
CA ASN A 30 2.38 -14.21 12.49
C ASN A 30 3.45 -13.28 11.92
N VAL A 31 3.03 -12.31 11.10
CA VAL A 31 3.88 -11.23 10.59
C VAL A 31 3.40 -9.91 11.18
N TYR A 32 4.30 -9.20 11.85
CA TYR A 32 4.01 -7.90 12.47
C TYR A 32 4.72 -6.77 11.72
N LEU A 33 3.98 -5.69 11.48
CA LEU A 33 4.46 -4.47 10.85
C LEU A 33 4.52 -3.37 11.90
N ILE A 34 5.69 -2.76 12.10
CA ILE A 34 5.87 -1.66 13.04
C ILE A 34 5.99 -0.36 12.23
N PHE A 35 5.10 0.58 12.50
CA PHE A 35 4.99 1.82 11.73
C PHE A 35 5.65 2.99 12.45
N SER A 36 6.38 3.80 11.70
CA SER A 36 6.90 5.09 12.14
C SER A 36 6.86 6.09 11.00
N ALA A 37 6.50 7.33 11.30
CA ALA A 37 6.55 8.41 10.31
C ALA A 37 7.94 9.07 10.30
N ASN A 38 8.41 9.46 9.11
CA ASN A 38 9.68 10.16 8.96
C ASN A 38 9.69 11.45 9.79
N LYS A 39 10.79 11.67 10.53
CA LYS A 39 11.01 12.85 11.39
C LYS A 39 10.01 13.00 12.56
N SER A 40 9.23 11.97 12.89
CA SER A 40 8.30 12.00 14.04
C SER A 40 8.98 11.84 15.40
N GLY A 41 10.10 11.12 15.46
CA GLY A 41 10.76 10.78 16.73
C GLY A 41 10.05 9.69 17.54
N GLU A 42 9.05 9.03 16.96
CA GLU A 42 8.22 8.02 17.61
C GLU A 42 7.78 6.92 16.63
N TYR A 43 7.49 5.74 17.16
CA TYR A 43 6.69 4.77 16.46
C TYR A 43 5.22 5.14 16.61
N PHE A 44 4.46 5.02 15.52
CA PHE A 44 3.02 5.27 15.51
C PHE A 44 2.26 4.12 16.17
N GLY A 45 2.67 2.88 15.90
CA GLY A 45 1.96 1.69 16.32
C GLY A 45 2.49 0.45 15.60
N TYR A 46 1.81 -0.66 15.80
CA TYR A 46 2.07 -1.88 15.04
C TYR A 46 0.78 -2.63 14.72
N ALA A 47 0.82 -3.36 13.62
CA ALA A 47 -0.27 -4.17 13.12
C ALA A 47 0.23 -5.57 12.78
N ARG A 48 -0.70 -6.51 12.63
CA ARG A 48 -0.45 -7.85 12.12
C ARG A 48 -0.96 -7.96 10.69
N MET A 49 -0.18 -8.57 9.81
CA MET A 49 -0.62 -8.89 8.46
C MET A 49 -1.67 -10.00 8.52
N ILE A 50 -2.81 -9.80 7.86
CA ILE A 50 -3.95 -10.76 7.87
C ILE A 50 -4.28 -11.31 6.48
N SER A 51 -3.80 -10.67 5.40
CA SER A 51 -3.88 -11.20 4.05
C SER A 51 -2.51 -11.18 3.35
N PRO A 52 -2.27 -12.04 2.35
CA PRO A 52 -1.16 -11.85 1.43
C PRO A 52 -1.35 -10.57 0.62
N ILE A 53 -0.25 -10.07 0.05
CA ILE A 53 -0.26 -8.99 -0.93
C ILE A 53 -0.61 -9.63 -2.27
N SER A 54 -1.90 -9.73 -2.58
CA SER A 54 -2.45 -10.22 -3.84
C SER A 54 -3.46 -9.23 -4.37
N GLY A 55 -3.45 -9.00 -5.68
CA GLY A 55 -4.24 -7.95 -6.35
C GLY A 55 -5.75 -8.17 -6.36
N ASP A 56 -6.27 -9.08 -5.54
CA ASP A 56 -7.68 -9.45 -5.50
C ASP A 56 -8.21 -9.40 -4.06
N LEU A 57 -8.21 -8.19 -3.46
CA LEU A 57 -8.90 -7.95 -2.19
C LEU A 57 -10.43 -8.15 -2.31
N ALA A 58 -10.97 -8.27 -3.52
CA ALA A 58 -12.39 -8.55 -3.74
C ALA A 58 -12.73 -10.04 -3.55
N ALA A 59 -11.80 -10.96 -3.84
CA ALA A 59 -12.08 -12.40 -3.81
C ALA A 59 -12.11 -13.02 -2.39
N ALA A 60 -11.49 -12.39 -1.38
CA ALA A 60 -11.41 -12.94 -0.03
C ALA A 60 -12.64 -12.64 0.86
N ARG A 61 -13.56 -11.77 0.41
CA ARG A 61 -14.82 -11.45 1.10
C ARG A 61 -16.01 -12.06 0.36
N SER A 62 -16.22 -13.37 0.48
CA SER A 62 -17.55 -14.04 0.55
C SER A 62 -17.42 -15.57 0.58
N PRO A 63 -18.15 -16.24 1.50
CA PRO A 63 -19.02 -17.31 1.04
C PRO A 63 -20.42 -17.11 1.65
N ALA A 64 -21.32 -16.49 0.90
CA ALA A 64 -22.75 -16.69 1.07
C ALA A 64 -23.45 -16.33 -0.24
N VAL A 65 -23.92 -17.36 -0.92
CA VAL A 65 -24.91 -17.27 -1.99
C VAL A 65 -26.15 -16.51 -1.51
N SER A 66 -26.58 -15.51 -2.27
CA SER A 66 -27.99 -15.22 -2.43
C SER A 66 -28.20 -14.57 -3.79
N ASP A 67 -28.80 -15.35 -4.69
CA ASP A 67 -29.48 -14.84 -5.87
C ASP A 67 -30.46 -13.74 -5.45
N HIS A 68 -30.29 -12.52 -6.00
CA HIS A 68 -31.39 -11.73 -6.53
C HIS A 68 -30.87 -10.56 -7.38
N LEU A 69 -31.37 -10.46 -8.60
CA LEU A 69 -31.06 -9.46 -9.63
C LEU A 69 -31.34 -8.01 -9.18
N SER A 70 -30.43 -7.08 -9.52
CA SER A 70 -30.71 -5.73 -10.04
C SER A 70 -29.44 -5.12 -10.67
N PRO A 71 -29.48 -4.68 -11.95
CA PRO A 71 -28.38 -3.99 -12.62
C PRO A 71 -28.49 -2.47 -12.47
N ALA A 72 -27.34 -1.80 -12.59
CA ALA A 72 -27.11 -0.35 -12.63
C ALA A 72 -26.85 0.35 -11.28
N GLU A 73 -25.59 0.78 -11.08
CA GLU A 73 -25.18 2.16 -10.78
C GLU A 73 -23.67 2.21 -10.45
N GLY A 74 -22.85 1.83 -11.44
CA GLY A 74 -21.41 2.05 -11.43
C GLY A 74 -20.97 2.54 -12.81
N PRO A 75 -19.92 3.38 -12.90
CA PRO A 75 -19.51 4.04 -14.13
C PRO A 75 -19.31 3.01 -15.23
N GLN A 76 -20.11 3.14 -16.28
CA GLN A 76 -20.09 2.21 -17.40
C GLN A 76 -18.99 2.64 -18.35
N ILE A 77 -18.18 1.65 -18.71
CA ILE A 77 -17.09 1.80 -19.64
C ILE A 77 -17.57 1.29 -20.99
N ILE A 78 -17.64 2.17 -21.98
CA ILE A 78 -18.00 1.81 -23.34
C ILE A 78 -16.76 2.02 -24.21
N HIS A 79 -16.21 0.92 -24.72
CA HIS A 79 -15.11 0.96 -25.69
C HIS A 79 -15.69 1.26 -27.08
N THR A 80 -15.22 2.33 -27.69
CA THR A 80 -15.62 2.72 -29.04
C THR A 80 -14.54 2.34 -30.05
N PRO A 81 -14.85 1.55 -31.09
CA PRO A 81 -13.88 1.21 -32.13
C PRO A 81 -13.53 2.44 -32.97
N ALA A 82 -12.31 2.48 -33.49
CA ALA A 82 -11.85 3.54 -34.39
C ALA A 82 -12.77 3.65 -35.62
N THR A 83 -13.16 4.88 -35.96
CA THR A 83 -13.94 5.21 -37.16
C THR A 83 -13.10 6.09 -38.09
N ALA A 84 -13.45 6.20 -39.37
CA ALA A 84 -12.69 6.98 -40.38
C ALA A 84 -12.37 8.45 -39.99
N THR A 85 -13.02 9.00 -38.97
CA THR A 85 -12.86 10.38 -38.49
C THR A 85 -12.53 10.51 -37.00
N ALA A 86 -12.36 9.40 -36.24
CA ALA A 86 -12.01 9.46 -34.82
C ALA A 86 -11.22 8.20 -34.33
N PRO A 87 -10.18 8.37 -33.50
CA PRO A 87 -9.36 7.27 -32.98
C PRO A 87 -10.14 6.37 -32.01
N SER A 88 -9.61 5.15 -31.77
CA SER A 88 -10.14 4.26 -30.72
C SER A 88 -10.04 4.96 -29.36
N GLY A 89 -11.01 4.72 -28.51
CA GLY A 89 -11.00 5.29 -27.17
C GLY A 89 -12.10 4.75 -26.30
N ARG A 90 -12.14 5.24 -25.08
CA ARG A 90 -13.02 4.74 -24.05
C ARG A 90 -13.80 5.90 -23.43
N ILE A 91 -15.12 5.70 -23.37
CA ILE A 91 -16.05 6.63 -22.73
C ILE A 91 -16.27 6.13 -21.32
N ILE A 92 -15.98 6.99 -20.35
CA ILE A 92 -16.35 6.78 -18.95
C ILE A 92 -17.60 7.61 -18.71
N ASP A 93 -18.76 6.95 -18.69
CA ASP A 93 -20.05 7.57 -18.41
C ASP A 93 -20.37 7.45 -16.91
N ASP A 94 -20.24 8.57 -16.19
CA ASP A 94 -20.66 8.72 -14.80
C ASP A 94 -21.92 9.59 -14.75
N SER A 95 -23.02 9.02 -15.27
CA SER A 95 -24.33 9.67 -15.37
C SER A 95 -24.89 10.08 -14.00
N ALA A 96 -24.46 9.42 -12.92
CA ALA A 96 -24.86 9.74 -11.54
C ALA A 96 -24.26 11.08 -11.04
N ARG A 97 -23.14 11.52 -11.63
CA ARG A 97 -22.45 12.78 -11.28
C ARG A 97 -22.42 13.80 -12.41
N GLY A 98 -23.04 13.50 -13.55
CA GLY A 98 -23.18 14.41 -14.69
C GLY A 98 -21.87 14.67 -15.44
N THR A 99 -20.91 13.75 -15.38
CA THR A 99 -19.60 13.88 -16.04
C THR A 99 -19.40 12.75 -17.04
N ILE A 100 -19.13 13.11 -18.29
CA ILE A 100 -18.71 12.17 -19.34
C ILE A 100 -17.27 12.53 -19.72
N ILE A 101 -16.36 11.56 -19.58
CA ILE A 101 -14.93 11.73 -19.91
C ILE A 101 -14.59 10.82 -21.08
N TRP A 102 -13.97 11.39 -22.12
CA TRP A 102 -13.49 10.66 -23.29
C TRP A 102 -11.96 10.59 -23.25
N GLU A 103 -11.39 9.39 -23.20
CA GLU A 103 -9.94 9.18 -23.32
C GLU A 103 -9.65 8.49 -24.66
N ALA A 104 -8.82 9.11 -25.48
CA ALA A 104 -8.30 8.49 -26.71
C ALA A 104 -7.16 7.53 -26.36
N GLU A 105 -7.16 6.35 -26.98
CA GLU A 105 -6.04 5.40 -26.87
C GLU A 105 -5.02 5.75 -27.96
N ASP A 106 -3.86 6.26 -27.55
CA ASP A 106 -2.77 6.59 -28.46
C ASP A 106 -2.25 5.31 -29.13
N VAL A 107 -2.55 5.15 -30.42
CA VAL A 107 -1.84 4.22 -31.29
C VAL A 107 -0.48 4.80 -31.61
N ILE A 108 0.55 4.10 -31.17
CA ILE A 108 1.95 4.46 -31.37
C ILE A 108 2.31 4.06 -32.81
N ASP A 109 2.37 5.04 -33.71
CA ASP A 109 3.05 4.88 -35.00
C ASP A 109 4.43 5.56 -34.93
N ASP A 110 5.43 4.76 -35.26
CA ASP A 110 6.86 5.05 -35.36
C ASP A 110 7.14 6.03 -36.51
N ASP A 111 7.51 7.28 -36.18
CA ASP A 111 8.57 8.05 -36.86
C ASP A 111 8.87 9.35 -36.10
N GLY A 112 10.15 9.62 -35.86
CA GLY A 112 10.61 10.62 -34.88
C GLY A 112 10.46 12.09 -35.31
N SER A 113 10.15 12.97 -34.35
CA SER A 113 10.65 14.35 -34.28
C SER A 113 10.35 15.00 -32.92
N GLU A 114 11.42 15.42 -32.24
CA GLU A 114 11.44 16.08 -30.92
C GLU A 114 10.63 17.39 -30.88
N TRP A 115 9.70 17.49 -29.94
CA TRP A 115 9.28 18.74 -29.31
C TRP A 115 9.27 18.55 -27.80
N LYS A 116 10.38 18.92 -27.17
CA LYS A 116 10.61 18.85 -25.74
C LYS A 116 9.97 20.10 -25.10
N GLU A 117 8.68 20.03 -24.79
CA GLU A 117 8.04 21.09 -24.01
C GLU A 117 8.14 20.77 -22.52
N GLN A 118 8.87 21.65 -21.86
CA GLN A 118 9.36 21.59 -20.51
C GLN A 118 8.20 21.82 -19.52
N THR A 119 7.48 20.76 -19.15
CA THR A 119 6.75 20.73 -17.89
C THR A 119 7.67 20.15 -16.83
N SER A 120 8.03 21.02 -15.89
CA SER A 120 8.72 20.80 -14.64
C SER A 120 8.82 19.33 -14.22
N ASN A 121 10.02 18.77 -14.38
CA ASN A 121 10.45 17.53 -13.77
C ASN A 121 10.51 17.68 -12.24
N ASP A 122 9.34 17.78 -11.59
CA ASP A 122 9.13 17.68 -10.14
C ASP A 122 8.36 16.39 -9.83
N LEU A 123 8.87 15.28 -10.35
CA LEU A 123 8.46 13.92 -9.97
C LEU A 123 9.72 13.18 -9.50
N SER A 124 10.35 13.73 -8.47
CA SER A 124 11.39 13.00 -7.75
C SER A 124 10.77 11.73 -7.17
N VAL A 125 11.14 10.57 -7.73
CA VAL A 125 11.07 9.26 -7.06
C VAL A 125 9.74 9.02 -6.33
N LYS A 126 8.63 8.90 -7.06
CA LYS A 126 7.52 8.08 -6.54
C LYS A 126 8.05 6.65 -6.58
N GLN A 127 8.65 6.20 -5.47
CA GLN A 127 8.93 4.78 -5.28
C GLN A 127 7.63 4.04 -5.61
N ASP A 128 7.69 3.08 -6.54
CA ASP A 128 6.50 2.38 -7.01
C ASP A 128 5.78 1.78 -5.79
N LEU A 129 4.65 2.38 -5.44
CA LEU A 129 3.79 1.86 -4.40
C LEU A 129 3.21 0.55 -4.91
N GLY A 130 3.24 -0.44 -4.05
CA GLY A 130 2.76 -1.78 -4.31
C GLY A 130 1.24 -1.88 -4.24
N ARG A 131 0.76 -3.11 -4.11
CA ARG A 131 -0.67 -3.41 -3.93
C ARG A 131 -1.07 -3.28 -2.46
N PRO A 132 -2.32 -2.89 -2.17
CA PRO A 132 -2.83 -2.92 -0.80
C PRO A 132 -2.96 -4.36 -0.30
N PHE A 133 -2.92 -4.53 1.02
CA PHE A 133 -3.18 -5.78 1.72
C PHE A 133 -3.77 -5.50 3.09
N GLU A 134 -4.49 -6.47 3.64
CA GLU A 134 -5.20 -6.31 4.90
C GLU A 134 -4.25 -6.46 6.10
N ILE A 135 -4.42 -5.56 7.08
CA ILE A 135 -3.71 -5.55 8.35
C ILE A 135 -4.67 -5.33 9.52
N GLU A 136 -4.36 -5.92 10.65
CA GLU A 136 -5.07 -5.74 11.91
C GLU A 136 -4.22 -4.91 12.88
N TRP A 137 -4.64 -3.68 13.17
CA TRP A 137 -3.95 -2.83 14.14
C TRP A 137 -4.12 -3.37 15.56
N ILE A 138 -3.01 -3.78 16.17
CA ILE A 138 -3.00 -4.29 17.56
C ILE A 138 -2.79 -3.13 18.54
N SER A 139 -1.98 -2.15 18.17
CA SER A 139 -1.77 -0.95 18.97
C SER A 139 -1.47 0.26 18.11
N THR A 140 -2.17 1.35 18.40
CA THR A 140 -1.90 2.70 17.88
C THR A 140 -1.34 3.63 18.98
N ASN A 141 -0.89 3.05 20.09
CA ASN A 141 -0.23 3.79 21.15
C ASN A 141 1.15 4.24 20.68
N LYS A 142 1.37 5.54 20.60
CA LYS A 142 2.66 6.09 20.18
C LYS A 142 3.76 5.72 21.16
N LEU A 143 4.88 5.22 20.62
CA LEU A 143 6.07 4.85 21.40
C LEU A 143 7.24 5.75 21.02
N GLN A 144 7.64 6.63 21.94
CA GLN A 144 8.76 7.55 21.72
C GLN A 144 10.09 6.79 21.57
N PHE A 145 10.92 7.20 20.60
CA PHE A 145 12.15 6.48 20.26
C PHE A 145 13.16 6.38 21.42
N PHE A 146 13.18 7.34 22.34
CA PHE A 146 14.09 7.27 23.49
C PHE A 146 13.80 6.05 24.39
N ARG A 147 12.56 5.55 24.42
CA ARG A 147 12.20 4.34 25.18
C ARG A 147 12.84 3.07 24.60
N THR A 148 13.30 3.13 23.35
CA THR A 148 14.02 2.04 22.68
C THR A 148 15.54 2.24 22.67
N ARG A 149 16.06 3.22 23.42
CA ARG A 149 17.50 3.52 23.48
C ARG A 149 18.30 2.28 23.89
N GLY A 150 19.36 1.98 23.14
CA GLY A 150 20.22 0.83 23.38
C GLY A 150 19.67 -0.51 22.88
N MET A 151 18.43 -0.58 22.40
CA MET A 151 17.91 -1.77 21.72
C MET A 151 18.42 -1.81 20.29
N ARG A 152 19.02 -2.93 19.90
CA ARG A 152 19.70 -3.11 18.61
C ARG A 152 19.12 -4.28 17.84
N ASN A 153 19.23 -4.20 16.51
CA ASN A 153 18.79 -5.26 15.61
C ASN A 153 20.00 -5.97 14.97
N ALA A 154 20.21 -7.24 15.32
CA ALA A 154 21.31 -8.05 14.79
C ALA A 154 21.23 -8.21 13.26
N TRP A 155 20.03 -8.19 12.68
CA TRP A 155 19.80 -8.33 11.24
C TRP A 155 20.06 -7.04 10.45
N ASN A 156 20.32 -5.92 11.13
CA ASN A 156 20.57 -4.63 10.49
C ASN A 156 21.90 -4.01 10.98
N ALA A 157 22.99 -4.78 10.83
CA ALA A 157 24.35 -4.38 11.25
C ALA A 157 24.44 -3.94 12.73
N ASN A 158 23.61 -4.54 13.59
CA ASN A 158 23.52 -4.22 15.01
C ASN A 158 23.24 -2.73 15.30
N ARG A 159 22.60 -2.03 14.35
CA ARG A 159 22.15 -0.63 14.52
C ARG A 159 20.99 -0.58 15.53
N GLU A 160 20.77 0.60 16.12
CA GLU A 160 19.59 0.80 16.97
C GLU A 160 18.32 0.51 16.17
N VAL A 161 17.31 -0.09 16.80
CA VAL A 161 16.07 -0.51 16.12
C VAL A 161 15.35 0.62 15.38
N LYS A 162 15.49 1.86 15.87
CA LYS A 162 14.90 3.06 15.24
C LYS A 162 15.62 3.50 13.96
N ILE A 163 16.81 2.96 13.72
CA ILE A 163 17.63 3.26 12.54
C ILE A 163 17.35 2.17 11.51
N ALA A 164 16.24 2.34 10.79
CA ALA A 164 15.74 1.40 9.81
C ALA A 164 15.31 2.15 8.54
N ARG A 165 15.43 1.49 7.39
CA ARG A 165 14.72 1.88 6.17
C ARG A 165 13.35 1.19 6.14
N ASP A 166 12.48 1.63 5.23
CA ASP A 166 11.25 0.90 4.95
C ASP A 166 11.58 -0.57 4.60
N GLY A 167 10.76 -1.51 5.07
CA GLY A 167 10.99 -2.95 4.88
C GLY A 167 12.13 -3.58 5.69
N THR A 168 12.78 -2.85 6.62
CA THR A 168 13.84 -3.45 7.44
C THR A 168 13.27 -4.50 8.39
N GLU A 169 13.70 -5.75 8.23
CA GLU A 169 13.32 -6.84 9.13
C GLU A 169 13.96 -6.72 10.53
N LEU A 170 13.23 -7.15 11.56
CA LEU A 170 13.70 -7.18 12.94
C LEU A 170 13.92 -8.61 13.42
N GLU A 171 15.05 -8.84 14.08
CA GLU A 171 15.32 -10.10 14.77
C GLU A 171 14.22 -10.38 15.83
N PRO A 172 13.73 -11.64 15.97
CA PRO A 172 12.53 -11.92 16.75
C PRO A 172 12.61 -11.51 18.22
N ALA A 173 13.78 -11.63 18.88
CA ALA A 173 13.92 -11.18 20.26
C ALA A 173 13.86 -9.65 20.37
N ALA A 174 14.50 -8.91 19.46
CA ALA A 174 14.39 -7.46 19.37
C ALA A 174 12.94 -7.01 19.08
N GLY A 175 12.26 -7.67 18.13
CA GLY A 175 10.86 -7.41 17.79
C GLY A 175 9.94 -7.63 18.99
N ARG A 176 10.02 -8.78 19.66
CA ARG A 176 9.22 -9.06 20.88
C ARG A 176 9.45 -8.03 21.98
N ARG A 177 10.70 -7.62 22.20
CA ARG A 177 11.02 -6.58 23.18
C ARG A 177 10.40 -5.23 22.81
N LEU A 178 10.44 -4.85 21.54
CA LEU A 178 9.79 -3.63 21.04
C LEU A 178 8.27 -3.67 21.28
N LEU A 179 7.60 -4.78 20.94
CA LEU A 179 6.15 -4.93 21.13
C LEU A 179 5.74 -4.81 22.61
N ARG A 180 6.54 -5.30 23.56
CA ARG A 180 6.25 -5.13 25.01
C ARG A 180 6.25 -3.67 25.44
N LEU A 181 7.09 -2.83 24.84
CA LEU A 181 7.17 -1.40 25.19
C LEU A 181 5.92 -0.62 24.78
N PHE A 182 5.22 -1.05 23.72
CA PHE A 182 3.93 -0.47 23.32
C PHE A 182 2.82 -0.67 24.37
N HIS A 183 2.95 -1.72 25.19
CA HIS A 183 1.96 -2.09 26.21
C HIS A 183 2.33 -1.61 27.62
N GLY A 184 3.40 -0.83 27.76
CA GLY A 184 3.82 -0.28 29.05
C GLY A 184 4.42 -1.29 30.04
N VAL A 185 4.73 -2.53 29.61
CA VAL A 185 5.26 -3.59 30.50
C VAL A 185 6.78 -3.49 30.67
N GLY A 186 7.30 -2.27 30.88
CA GLY A 186 8.74 -2.01 30.87
C GLY A 186 9.15 -0.86 31.77
N SER A 187 8.63 -0.83 33.00
CA SER A 187 9.20 -0.05 34.12
C SER A 187 9.72 -1.02 35.17
#